data_AF-A0A158S0D1-F1
#
_entry.id   AF-A0A158S0D1-F1
#
_cell.length_a   1.000
_cell.length_b   1.000
_cell.length_c   1.000
_cell.angle_alpha   90.00
_cell.angle_beta   90.00
_cell.angle_gamma   90.00
#
_symmetry.space_group_name_H-M   'P 1'
#
loop_
_entity.id
_entity.type
_entity.pdbx_description
1 polymer ?
#
loop_
_entity_poly.entity_id
_entity_poly.type
_entity_poly.pdbx_seq_one_letter_code
_entity_poly.pdbx_strand_id
1 'polypeptide(L)'
;MDIQIPALTEVPASVLAVLAERLRQHTRYGHTPDADDAAPPAHLMRRAHVLALDAADIRCRSSNPADLERARRKAIQTAALCLAEIERIDRELKPAADQSFNQGVPRQ
;
A
#
# COMPACT_ATOMS: atom_id res chain seq x y z
N MET A 1 -21.53 -0.73 3.37
CA MET A 1 -21.29 -2.01 4.08
C MET A 1 -20.43 -1.65 5.27
N ASP A 2 -20.99 -1.69 6.49
CA ASP A 2 -20.24 -1.28 7.68
C ASP A 2 -19.20 -2.34 7.99
N ILE A 3 -17.92 -2.00 7.79
CA ILE A 3 -16.80 -2.88 8.10
C ILE A 3 -16.52 -2.72 9.59
N GLN A 4 -16.82 -3.75 10.39
CA GLN A 4 -16.40 -3.80 11.78
C GLN A 4 -14.87 -3.89 11.84
N ILE A 5 -14.24 -2.94 12.54
CA ILE A 5 -12.79 -2.96 12.76
C ILE A 5 -12.50 -3.95 13.89
N PRO A 6 -11.71 -5.00 13.66
CA PRO A 6 -11.38 -6.00 14.68
C PRO A 6 -10.47 -5.41 15.77
N ALA A 7 -10.43 -6.06 16.93
CA ALA A 7 -9.50 -5.67 17.99
C ALA A 7 -8.05 -5.97 17.57
N LEU A 8 -7.08 -5.17 18.01
CA LEU A 8 -5.67 -5.34 17.63
C LEU A 8 -5.10 -6.73 17.98
N THR A 9 -5.58 -7.35 19.06
CA THR A 9 -5.21 -8.72 19.48
C THR A 9 -5.64 -9.80 18.49
N GLU A 10 -6.59 -9.49 17.61
CA GLU A 10 -7.14 -10.39 16.60
C GLU A 10 -6.46 -10.19 15.23
N VAL A 11 -5.65 -9.13 15.10
CA VAL A 11 -4.93 -8.82 13.86
C VAL A 11 -3.68 -9.71 13.75
N PRO A 12 -3.55 -10.53 12.69
CA PRO A 12 -2.38 -11.39 12.52
C PRO A 12 -1.08 -10.57 12.44
N ALA A 13 0.00 -11.09 13.02
CA ALA A 13 1.31 -10.44 12.99
C ALA A 13 1.83 -10.14 11.57
N SER A 14 1.40 -10.91 10.57
CA SER A 14 1.71 -10.64 9.16
C SER A 14 1.07 -9.34 8.66
N VAL A 15 -0.16 -9.04 9.06
CA VAL A 15 -0.85 -7.79 8.71
C VAL A 15 -0.15 -6.61 9.37
N LEU A 16 0.18 -6.74 10.65
CA LEU A 16 0.96 -5.71 11.37
C LEU A 16 2.32 -5.44 10.71
N ALA A 17 2.99 -6.49 10.19
CA ALA A 17 4.26 -6.33 9.48
C ALA A 17 4.10 -5.57 8.15
N VAL A 18 2.99 -5.74 7.44
CA VAL A 18 2.68 -4.96 6.23
C VAL A 18 2.46 -3.49 6.57
N LEU A 19 1.68 -3.19 7.61
CA LEU A 19 1.48 -1.82 8.09
C LEU A 19 2.79 -1.17 8.54
N ALA A 20 3.63 -1.91 9.25
CA ALA A 20 4.96 -1.45 9.67
C ALA A 20 5.88 -1.16 8.47
N GLU A 21 5.87 -2.00 7.43
CA GLU A 21 6.65 -1.72 6.21
C GLU A 21 6.09 -0.52 5.45
N ARG A 22 4.76 -0.33 5.41
CA ARG A 22 4.16 0.87 4.80
C ARG A 22 4.60 2.14 5.54
N LEU A 23 4.58 2.13 6.87
CA LEU A 23 5.12 3.22 7.68
C LEU A 23 6.63 3.45 7.42
N ARG A 24 7.40 2.37 7.24
CA ARG A 24 8.83 2.44 6.88
C ARG A 24 9.05 3.09 5.51
N GLN A 25 8.21 2.78 4.53
CA GLN A 25 8.23 3.41 3.20
C GLN A 25 8.04 4.93 3.27
N HIS A 26 7.13 5.39 4.13
CA HIS A 26 6.89 6.81 4.37
C HIS A 26 8.10 7.47 5.04
N THR A 27 8.47 6.95 6.21
CA THR A 27 9.44 7.58 7.11
C THR A 27 10.88 7.52 6.61
N ARG A 28 11.26 6.44 5.91
CA ARG A 28 12.64 6.20 5.48
C ARG A 28 12.89 6.58 4.02
N TYR A 29 11.91 6.38 3.15
CA TYR A 29 12.08 6.48 1.70
C TYR A 29 11.25 7.60 1.05
N GLY A 30 10.44 8.32 1.83
CA GLY A 30 9.61 9.42 1.31
C GLY A 30 8.53 8.97 0.34
N HIS A 31 8.14 7.69 0.36
CA HIS A 31 7.04 7.15 -0.47
C HIS A 31 5.68 7.50 0.16
N THR A 32 5.40 8.79 0.31
CA THR A 32 4.17 9.32 0.91
C THR A 32 2.97 9.13 -0.03
N PRO A 33 1.72 9.24 0.47
CA PRO A 33 0.53 9.23 -0.39
C PRO A 33 0.61 10.23 -1.56
N ASP A 34 1.07 11.47 -1.31
CA ASP A 34 1.23 12.48 -2.36
C ASP A 34 2.27 12.07 -3.42
N ALA A 35 3.37 11.44 -3.01
CA ALA A 35 4.38 10.94 -3.93
C ALA A 35 3.87 9.76 -4.76
N ASP A 36 3.06 8.89 -4.14
CA ASP A 36 2.41 7.76 -4.79
C ASP A 36 1.38 8.24 -5.83
N ASP A 37 0.63 9.31 -5.52
CA ASP A 37 -0.37 9.92 -6.43
C ASP A 37 0.30 10.65 -7.60
N ALA A 38 1.42 11.32 -7.36
CA ALA A 38 2.23 11.97 -8.41
C ALA A 38 2.93 10.97 -9.35
N ALA A 39 3.08 9.71 -8.93
CA ALA A 39 3.69 8.67 -9.76
C ALA A 39 2.74 8.20 -10.88
N PRO A 40 3.27 7.66 -12.00
CA PRO A 40 2.44 7.09 -13.05
C PRO A 40 1.49 6.01 -12.52
N PRO A 41 0.25 5.87 -13.04
CA PRO A 41 -0.76 4.97 -12.47
C PRO A 41 -0.30 3.52 -12.23
N ALA A 42 0.49 2.94 -13.13
CA ALA A 42 0.97 1.55 -12.98
C ALA A 42 2.25 1.41 -12.13
N HIS A 43 2.78 2.49 -11.55
CA HIS A 43 4.11 2.49 -10.91
C HIS A 43 4.18 1.55 -9.71
N LEU A 44 3.23 1.65 -8.78
CA LEU A 44 3.22 0.85 -7.55
C LEU A 44 3.05 -0.63 -7.87
N MET A 45 2.09 -0.97 -8.73
CA MET A 45 1.83 -2.35 -9.16
C MET A 45 3.02 -2.97 -9.91
N ARG A 46 3.74 -2.20 -10.75
CA ARG A 46 4.97 -2.70 -11.41
C ARG A 46 6.06 -3.02 -10.39
N ARG A 47 6.27 -2.16 -9.38
CA ARG A 47 7.25 -2.42 -8.31
C ARG A 47 6.85 -3.63 -7.46
N ALA A 48 5.56 -3.74 -7.12
CA ALA A 48 5.01 -4.87 -6.37
C ALA A 48 5.25 -6.19 -7.11
N HIS A 49 5.05 -6.20 -8.43
CA HIS A 49 5.27 -7.36 -9.29
C HIS A 49 6.73 -7.83 -9.27
N VAL A 50 7.71 -6.92 -9.43
CA VAL A 50 9.15 -7.27 -9.37
C VAL A 50 9.50 -7.92 -8.04
N LEU A 51 9.04 -7.34 -6.92
CA LEU A 51 9.31 -7.88 -5.59
C LEU A 51 8.62 -9.23 -5.36
N ALA A 52 7.44 -9.45 -5.94
CA ALA A 52 6.71 -10.71 -5.84
C ALA A 52 7.45 -11.83 -6.58
N LEU A 53 7.94 -11.56 -7.81
CA LEU A 53 8.74 -12.51 -8.57
C LEU A 53 10.03 -12.86 -7.83
N ASP A 54 10.74 -11.86 -7.30
CA ASP A 54 11.94 -12.10 -6.50
C ASP A 54 11.66 -12.97 -5.26
N ALA A 55 10.52 -12.74 -4.58
CA ALA A 55 10.13 -13.54 -3.41
C ALA A 55 9.86 -15.00 -3.79
N ALA A 56 9.15 -15.21 -4.91
CA ALA A 56 8.85 -16.53 -5.44
C ALA A 56 10.14 -17.27 -5.85
N ASP A 57 11.05 -16.59 -6.55
CA ASP A 57 12.31 -17.17 -6.99
C ASP A 57 13.18 -17.64 -5.81
N ILE A 58 13.29 -16.83 -4.75
CA ILE A 58 14.01 -17.22 -3.54
C ILE A 58 13.34 -18.43 -2.88
N ARG A 59 12.00 -18.39 -2.74
CA ARG A 59 11.23 -19.45 -2.08
C ARG A 59 11.33 -20.79 -2.80
N CYS A 60 11.42 -20.77 -4.13
CA CYS A 60 11.54 -21.97 -4.97
C CYS A 60 12.93 -22.60 -4.92
N ARG A 61 14.00 -21.79 -4.72
CA ARG A 61 15.38 -22.25 -4.85
C ARG A 61 16.04 -22.64 -3.53
N SER A 62 15.47 -22.25 -2.39
CA SER A 62 16.10 -22.42 -1.09
C SER A 62 15.12 -22.76 0.03
N SER A 63 15.54 -23.68 0.89
CA SER A 63 14.91 -23.99 2.19
C SER A 63 15.69 -23.41 3.37
N ASN A 64 16.78 -22.68 3.12
CA ASN A 64 17.58 -22.04 4.18
C ASN A 64 16.73 -20.99 4.93
N PRO A 65 16.68 -21.03 6.27
CA PRO A 65 15.95 -20.04 7.07
C PRO A 65 16.24 -18.58 6.73
N ALA A 66 17.49 -18.24 6.39
CA ALA A 66 17.87 -16.87 6.03
C ALA A 66 17.22 -16.43 4.70
N ASP A 67 17.15 -17.34 3.72
CA ASP A 67 16.52 -17.08 2.43
C ASP A 67 14.99 -17.02 2.57
N LEU A 68 14.41 -17.86 3.43
CA LEU A 68 12.98 -17.81 3.74
C LEU A 68 12.59 -16.47 4.40
N GLU A 69 13.41 -15.96 5.31
CA GLU A 69 13.21 -14.64 5.91
C GLU A 69 13.34 -13.52 4.88
N ARG A 70 14.30 -13.63 3.94
CA ARG A 70 14.43 -12.67 2.82
C ARG A 70 13.22 -12.72 1.89
N ALA A 71 12.72 -13.90 1.54
CA ALA A 71 11.50 -14.06 0.74
C ALA A 71 10.29 -13.46 1.45
N ARG A 72 10.16 -13.69 2.76
CA ARG A 72 9.10 -13.11 3.60
C ARG A 72 9.14 -11.57 3.57
N ARG A 73 10.33 -10.96 3.72
CA ARG A 73 10.47 -9.50 3.64
C ARG A 73 10.02 -8.95 2.29
N LYS A 74 10.40 -9.59 1.18
CA LYS A 74 9.96 -9.17 -0.16
C LYS A 74 8.44 -9.29 -0.33
N ALA A 75 7.84 -10.38 0.15
CA ALA A 75 6.39 -10.54 0.14
C ALA A 75 5.66 -9.44 0.95
N ILE A 76 6.20 -9.07 2.12
CA ILE A 76 5.68 -7.95 2.92
C ILE A 76 5.80 -6.62 2.16
N GLN A 77 6.92 -6.38 1.49
CA GLN A 77 7.11 -5.16 0.68
C GLN A 77 6.14 -5.09 -0.50
N THR A 78 5.89 -6.22 -1.18
CA THR A 78 4.86 -6.34 -2.20
C THR A 78 3.49 -5.98 -1.63
N ALA A 79 3.10 -6.57 -0.50
CA ALA A 79 1.81 -6.30 0.13
C ALA A 79 1.66 -4.83 0.56
N ALA A 80 2.73 -4.20 1.06
CA ALA A 80 2.72 -2.78 1.40
C ALA A 80 2.52 -1.87 0.18
N LEU A 81 3.08 -2.24 -0.98
CA LEU A 81 2.83 -1.52 -2.24
C LEU A 81 1.41 -1.73 -2.76
N CYS A 82 0.85 -2.93 -2.63
CA CYS A 82 -0.56 -3.16 -2.94
C CYS A 82 -1.48 -2.34 -2.03
N LEU A 83 -1.15 -2.22 -0.74
CA LEU A 83 -1.88 -1.35 0.19
C LEU A 83 -1.82 0.12 -0.27
N ALA A 84 -0.65 0.60 -0.66
CA ALA A 84 -0.48 1.95 -1.20
C ALA A 84 -1.36 2.20 -2.44
N GLU A 85 -1.45 1.21 -3.33
CA GLU A 85 -2.30 1.29 -4.53
C GLU A 85 -3.79 1.32 -4.16
N ILE A 86 -4.22 0.49 -3.19
CA ILE A 86 -5.60 0.52 -2.68
C ILE A 86 -5.92 1.90 -2.10
N GLU A 87 -5.02 2.45 -1.27
CA GLU A 87 -5.19 3.79 -0.70
C GLU A 87 -5.33 4.86 -1.79
N ARG A 88 -4.59 4.75 -2.89
CA ARG A 88 -4.69 5.63 -4.06
C ARG A 88 -6.03 5.48 -4.76
N ILE A 89 -6.44 4.25 -5.07
CA ILE A 89 -7.75 3.96 -5.67
C ILE A 89 -8.88 4.50 -4.80
N ASP A 90 -8.82 4.30 -3.48
CA ASP A 90 -9.82 4.80 -2.55
C ASP A 90 -9.93 6.34 -2.56
N ARG A 91 -8.82 7.05 -2.78
CA ARG A 91 -8.84 8.52 -2.98
C ARG A 91 -9.45 8.90 -4.31
N GLU A 92 -9.13 8.20 -5.40
CA GLU A 92 -9.70 8.44 -6.73
C GLU A 92 -11.21 8.13 -6.78
N LEU A 93 -11.67 7.15 -5.99
CA LEU A 93 -13.08 6.76 -5.88
C LEU A 93 -13.91 7.70 -4.98
N LYS A 94 -13.28 8.49 -4.09
CA LYS A 94 -14.01 9.49 -3.31
C LYS A 94 -14.57 10.55 -4.28
N PRO A 95 -15.90 10.67 -4.43
CA PRO A 95 -16.48 11.62 -5.37
C PRO A 95 -16.06 13.04 -5.00
N ALA A 96 -15.94 13.91 -6.01
CA ALA A 96 -15.66 15.34 -5.89
C ALA A 96 -16.81 16.13 -5.21
N ALA A 97 -17.32 15.65 -4.07
CA ALA A 97 -18.42 16.25 -3.33
C ALA A 97 -18.05 17.61 -2.71
N ASP A 98 -16.78 18.01 -2.74
CA ASP A 98 -16.30 19.28 -2.19
C ASP A 98 -16.07 20.40 -3.23
N GLN A 99 -16.32 20.16 -4.53
CA GLN A 99 -16.09 21.20 -5.57
C GLN A 99 -17.35 22.03 -5.93
N SER A 100 -18.52 21.68 -5.41
CA SER A 100 -19.80 22.28 -5.82
C SER A 100 -20.25 23.50 -5.00
N PHE A 101 -19.57 23.85 -3.89
CA PHE A 101 -20.03 24.91 -2.98
C PHE A 101 -19.42 26.30 -3.21
N ASN A 102 -18.56 26.48 -4.22
CA ASN A 102 -17.85 27.75 -4.44
C ASN A 102 -18.14 28.46 -5.78
N GLN A 103 -19.22 28.11 -6.48
CA GLN A 103 -19.76 29.00 -7.51
C GLN A 103 -20.76 29.95 -6.86
N GLY A 104 -20.20 31.01 -6.29
CA GLY A 104 -20.93 32.08 -5.62
C GLY A 104 -22.06 32.65 -6.48
N VAL A 105 -23.23 32.66 -5.87
CA VAL A 105 -24.45 33.36 -6.27
C VAL A 105 -24.12 34.80 -6.73
N PRO A 106 -24.65 35.29 -7.87
CA PRO A 106 -24.51 36.69 -8.23
C PRO A 106 -25.27 37.53 -7.20
N ARG A 107 -24.55 38.40 -6.48
CA ARG A 107 -25.20 39.47 -5.73
C ARG A 107 -25.77 40.46 -6.73
N GLN A 108 -27.05 40.78 -6.50
CA GLN A 108 -27.92 41.69 -7.25
C GLN A 108 -27.26 43.03 -7.58
#